data_AF-A0A4Q3CHR7-F1
#
_entry.id   AF-A0A4Q3CHR7-F1
#
_cell.length_a   1.000
_cell.length_b   1.000
_cell.length_c   1.000
_cell.angle_alpha   90.00
_cell.angle_beta   90.00
_cell.angle_gamma   90.00
#
_symmetry.space_group_name_H-M   'P 1'
#
loop_
_entity.id
_entity.type
_entity.pdbx_description
1 polymer ?
#
loop_
_entity_poly.entity_id
_entity_poly.type
_entity_poly.pdbx_seq_one_letter_code
_entity_poly.pdbx_strand_id
1 'polypeptide(L)' 'SGLGFALVPLFLYDSELRSGRLVQAIPHVYHATRGYFLTHAKGRESDAKVQAFMKWIMKAARETPGAD' A
#
# COMPACT_ATOMS: atom_id res chain seq x y z
N SER A 1 -22.31 -6.59 4.83
CA SER A 1 -22.72 -7.52 5.90
C SER A 1 -22.19 -7.17 7.29
N GLY A 2 -21.54 -6.01 7.53
CA GLY A 2 -21.32 -5.46 8.89
C GLY A 2 -20.74 -6.42 9.94
N LEU A 3 -19.78 -7.28 9.57
CA LEU A 3 -19.35 -8.44 10.39
C LEU A 3 -18.46 -8.07 11.60
N GLY A 4 -18.10 -6.80 11.76
CA GLY A 4 -17.28 -6.32 12.87
C GLY A 4 -16.26 -5.27 12.45
N PHE A 5 -15.15 -5.22 13.20
CA PHE A 5 -14.07 -4.25 13.05
C PHE A 5 -12.77 -4.93 12.59
N ALA A 6 -11.94 -4.22 11.85
CA ALA A 6 -10.63 -4.69 11.40
C ALA A 6 -9.61 -3.53 11.39
N LEU A 7 -8.34 -3.88 11.60
CA LEU A 7 -7.23 -2.99 11.29
C LEU A 7 -6.91 -3.14 9.80
N VAL A 8 -6.95 -2.04 9.05
CA VAL A 8 -6.76 -2.04 7.59
C VAL A 8 -5.81 -0.93 7.15
N PRO A 9 -5.09 -1.11 6.04
CA PRO A 9 -4.41 -0.01 5.38
C PRO A 9 -5.43 0.96 4.80
N LEU A 10 -5.41 2.22 5.24
CA LEU A 10 -6.44 3.20 4.88
C LEU A 10 -6.53 3.45 3.37
N PHE A 11 -5.39 3.45 2.67
CA PHE A 11 -5.35 3.69 1.22
C PHE A 11 -6.11 2.64 0.40
N LEU A 12 -6.31 1.43 0.92
CA LEU A 12 -7.09 0.38 0.25
C LEU A 12 -8.61 0.60 0.37
N TYR A 13 -9.05 1.43 1.32
CA TYR A 13 -10.46 1.61 1.68
C TYR A 13 -10.89 3.09 1.65
N ASP A 14 -10.11 3.97 0.99
CA ASP A 14 -10.41 5.40 0.91
C ASP A 14 -11.82 5.65 0.34
N SER A 15 -12.23 4.90 -0.68
CA SER A 15 -13.54 5.06 -1.31
C SER A 15 -14.70 4.75 -0.35
N GLU A 16 -14.55 3.73 0.47
CA GLU A 16 -15.51 3.27 1.46
C GLU A 16 -15.60 4.25 2.63
N LEU A 17 -14.46 4.76 3.08
CA LEU A 17 -14.38 5.76 4.15
C LEU A 17 -15.00 7.08 3.68
N ARG A 18 -14.67 7.55 2.47
CA ARG A 18 -15.23 8.78 1.88
C ARG A 18 -16.73 8.68 1.62
N SER A 19 -17.23 7.50 1.24
CA SER A 19 -18.66 7.28 1.01
C SER A 19 -19.44 6.95 2.29
N GLY A 20 -18.77 6.75 3.43
CA GLY A 20 -19.38 6.34 4.69
C GLY A 20 -19.85 4.88 4.73
N ARG A 21 -19.51 4.06 3.71
CA ARG A 21 -19.74 2.61 3.74
C ARG A 21 -18.91 1.91 4.81
N LEU A 22 -17.73 2.46 5.11
CA LEU A 22 -16.94 2.16 6.29
C LEU A 22 -16.79 3.43 7.13
N VAL A 23 -16.64 3.24 8.43
CA VAL A 23 -16.38 4.32 9.39
C VAL A 23 -15.16 3.96 10.23
N GLN A 24 -14.38 4.97 10.62
CA GLN A 24 -13.30 4.78 11.58
C GLN A 24 -13.89 4.56 12.97
N ALA A 25 -13.80 3.33 13.46
CA ALA A 25 -14.40 2.95 14.74
C ALA A 25 -13.72 3.58 15.96
N ILE A 26 -12.41 3.80 15.87
CA ILE A 26 -11.58 4.35 16.94
C ILE A 26 -10.75 5.48 16.34
N PRO A 27 -10.70 6.68 16.95
CA PRO A 27 -10.00 7.86 16.40
C PRO A 27 -8.47 7.77 16.60
N HIS A 28 -7.88 6.61 16.32
CA HIS A 28 -6.44 6.36 16.34
C HIS A 28 -6.02 5.70 15.03
N VAL A 29 -4.91 6.16 14.47
CA VAL A 29 -4.28 5.57 13.28
C VAL A 29 -2.94 4.98 13.68
N TYR A 30 -2.72 3.72 13.31
CA TYR A 30 -1.41 3.10 13.46
C TYR A 30 -0.53 3.45 12.27
N HIS A 31 0.59 4.14 12.53
CA HIS A 31 1.62 4.40 11.53
C HIS A 31 2.64 3.26 11.56
N ALA A 32 2.63 2.44 10.51
CA ALA A 32 3.53 1.30 10.45
C ALA A 32 5.00 1.74 10.33
N THR A 33 5.88 1.11 11.10
CA THR A 33 7.34 1.35 11.02
C THR A 33 8.01 0.63 9.84
N ARG A 34 7.27 -0.25 9.14
CA ARG A 34 7.71 -0.98 7.96
C ARG A 34 6.67 -0.88 6.86
N GLY A 35 7.12 -0.62 5.64
CA GLY A 35 6.28 -0.49 4.45
C GLY A 35 6.26 -1.74 3.57
N TYR A 36 5.83 -1.55 2.33
CA TYR A 36 5.84 -2.57 1.29
C TYR A 36 7.24 -2.72 0.68
N PHE A 37 7.64 -3.95 0.36
CA PHE A 37 8.94 -4.26 -0.23
C PHE A 37 8.80 -4.84 -1.63
N LEU A 38 9.66 -4.40 -2.53
CA LEU A 38 9.85 -5.01 -3.84
C LEU A 38 11.01 -6.00 -3.77
N THR A 39 10.77 -7.24 -4.20
CA THR A 39 11.78 -8.31 -4.21
C THR A 39 11.93 -8.89 -5.62
N HIS A 40 13.11 -9.43 -5.91
CA HIS A 40 13.40 -10.18 -7.13
C HIS A 40 14.20 -11.44 -6.79
N ALA A 41 14.23 -12.41 -7.71
CA ALA A 41 15.03 -13.60 -7.52
C ALA A 41 16.53 -13.25 -7.42
N LYS A 42 17.26 -13.97 -6.57
CA LYS A 42 18.71 -13.84 -6.43
C LYS A 42 19.40 -14.08 -7.78
N GLY A 43 20.39 -13.25 -8.13
CA GLY A 43 21.13 -13.37 -9.40
C GLY A 43 20.43 -12.69 -10.59
N ARG A 44 19.30 -12.01 -10.36
CA ARG A 44 18.58 -11.23 -11.37
C ARG A 44 18.84 -9.72 -11.24
N GLU A 45 19.82 -9.33 -10.43
CA GLU A 45 20.16 -7.91 -10.24
C GLU A 45 20.58 -7.25 -11.56
N SER A 46 21.22 -7.98 -12.47
CA SER A 46 21.69 -7.47 -13.77
C SER A 46 20.71 -7.67 -14.93
N ASP A 47 19.55 -8.30 -14.69
CA ASP A 47 18.56 -8.53 -15.75
C ASP A 47 17.91 -7.21 -16.15
N ALA A 48 18.09 -6.80 -17.40
CA ALA A 48 17.62 -5.51 -17.90
C ALA A 48 16.11 -5.33 -17.77
N LYS A 49 15.32 -6.40 -17.89
CA LYS A 49 13.85 -6.34 -17.73
C LYS A 49 13.47 -6.14 -16.27
N VAL A 50 14.17 -6.81 -15.36
CA VAL A 50 13.98 -6.64 -13.92
C VAL A 50 14.30 -5.21 -13.51
N GLN A 51 15.43 -4.67 -13.96
CA GLN A 51 15.82 -3.28 -13.68
C GLN A 51 14.81 -2.27 -14.23
N ALA A 52 14.35 -2.46 -15.47
CA ALA A 52 13.35 -1.59 -16.07
C ALA A 52 12.02 -1.60 -15.28
N PHE A 53 11.55 -2.78 -14.88
CA PHE A 53 10.33 -2.91 -14.09
C PHE A 53 10.50 -2.30 -12.69
N MET A 54 11.61 -2.60 -12.00
CA MET A 54 11.90 -2.03 -10.68
C MET A 54 11.90 -0.50 -10.73
N LYS A 55 12.54 0.10 -11.73
CA LYS A 55 12.54 1.55 -11.91
C LYS A 55 11.13 2.10 -12.11
N TRP A 56 10.34 1.45 -12.96
CA TRP A 56 8.96 1.87 -13.24
C TRP A 56 8.06 1.76 -12.01
N ILE A 57 8.03 0.61 -11.33
CA ILE A 57 7.13 0.40 -10.19
C ILE A 57 7.51 1.28 -9.00
N MET A 58 8.81 1.50 -8.75
CA MET A 58 9.26 2.39 -7.69
C MET A 58 8.89 3.85 -7.99
N LYS A 59 8.83 4.25 -9.26
CA LYS A 59 8.32 5.57 -9.66
C LYS A 59 6.81 5.65 -9.37
N ALA A 60 6.03 4.68 -9.84
CA ALA A 60 4.58 4.66 -9.63
C ALA A 60 4.21 4.64 -8.14
N ALA A 61 4.96 3.90 -7.31
CA ALA A 61 4.75 3.83 -5.87
C ALA A 61 4.95 5.18 -5.16
N ARG A 62 5.91 6.01 -5.62
CA ARG A 62 6.11 7.37 -5.09
C ARG A 62 5.06 8.37 -5.55
N GLU A 63 4.45 8.13 -6.71
CA GLU A 63 3.45 9.02 -7.30
C GLU A 63 2.04 8.76 -6.77
N THR A 64 1.81 7.63 -6.09
CA THR A 64 0.51 7.29 -5.50
C THR A 64 0.35 7.98 -4.14
N PRO A 65 -0.56 8.97 -3.99
CA PRO A 65 -0.80 9.62 -2.71
C PRO A 65 -1.54 8.64 -1.79
N GLY A 66 -1.01 8.42 -0.59
CA GLY A 66 -1.60 7.53 0.41
C GLY A 66 -0.62 6.64 1.18
N ALA A 67 0.69 6.84 1.01
CA ALA A 67 1.73 6.04 1.67
C ALA A 67 2.57 6.78 2.73
N ASP A 68 2.17 8.00 3.12
CA ASP A 68 2.77 8.77 4.23
C ASP A 68 1.70 9.13 5.28
#